data_AF-A0A349B556-F1
#
_entry.id   AF-A0A349B556-F1
#
_cell.length_a   1.000
_cell.length_b   1.000
_cell.length_c   1.000
_cell.angle_alpha   90.00
_cell.angle_beta   90.00
_cell.angle_gamma   90.00
#
_symmetry.space_group_name_H-M   'P 1'
#
loop_
_entity.id
_entity.type
_entity.pdbx_description
1 polymer ?
#
loop_
_entity_poly.entity_id
_entity_poly.type
_entity_poly.pdbx_seq_one_letter_code
_entity_poly.pdbx_strand_id
1 'polypeptide(L)'
;PDDVLALSARLLVGALFALAFGWKLLSGPFVSGDFFEYTLVRDDRFEPIAVLIGGAEEDQLVQERGVITQLTSTGAAGDAVEIETGARTRSVALTFTWVGLIMEGAVAAAFLAPLRGRWQLLRAVALIGFCVTTYAVLPIAGFAVLLLTMGLAHAHRPGVRRAHAIAAAAILVWNAILAGLIL
;
A
#
# COMPACT_ATOMS: atom_id res chain seq x y z
N PRO A 1 14.22 0.97 29.28
CA PRO A 1 14.16 1.83 28.07
C PRO A 1 13.73 1.06 26.83
N ASP A 2 14.42 -0.05 26.54
CA ASP A 2 14.19 -0.87 25.34
C ASP A 2 12.80 -1.51 25.31
N ASP A 3 12.30 -1.97 26.45
CA ASP A 3 10.94 -2.54 26.55
C ASP A 3 9.84 -1.52 26.26
N VAL A 4 10.02 -0.27 26.68
CA VAL A 4 9.07 0.82 26.41
C VAL A 4 9.08 1.15 24.92
N LEU A 5 10.26 1.22 24.30
CA LEU A 5 10.39 1.47 22.87
C LEU A 5 9.74 0.33 22.05
N ALA A 6 9.99 -0.92 22.42
CA ALA A 6 9.42 -2.08 21.74
C ALA A 6 7.89 -2.17 21.90
N LEU A 7 7.36 -1.76 23.06
CA LEU A 7 5.92 -1.68 23.30
C LEU A 7 5.29 -0.54 22.49
N SER A 8 5.89 0.65 22.50
CA SER A 8 5.42 1.80 21.73
C SER A 8 5.40 1.50 20.24
N ALA A 9 6.50 0.95 19.70
CA ALA A 9 6.57 0.53 18.30
C ALA A 9 5.47 -0.49 17.95
N ARG A 10 5.23 -1.45 18.85
CA ARG A 10 4.17 -2.45 18.65
C ARG A 10 2.78 -1.80 18.55
N LEU A 11 2.46 -0.93 19.50
CA LEU A 11 1.15 -0.30 19.58
C LEU A 11 0.94 0.70 18.44
N LEU A 12 1.95 1.49 18.10
CA LEU A 12 1.88 2.44 16.99
C LEU A 12 1.64 1.74 15.65
N VAL A 13 2.42 0.71 15.32
CA VAL A 13 2.22 -0.06 14.09
C VAL A 13 0.84 -0.73 14.11
N GLY A 14 0.50 -1.44 15.18
CA GLY A 14 -0.78 -2.13 15.27
C GLY A 14 -1.99 -1.20 15.15
N ALA A 15 -1.99 -0.07 15.86
CA ALA A 15 -3.09 0.88 15.85
C ALA A 15 -3.19 1.62 14.50
N LEU A 16 -2.06 2.03 13.92
CA LEU A 16 -2.01 2.68 12.61
C LEU A 16 -2.68 1.81 11.54
N PHE A 17 -2.30 0.53 11.47
CA PHE A 17 -2.88 -0.40 10.51
C PHE A 17 -4.32 -0.77 10.82
N ALA A 18 -4.70 -0.88 12.10
CA ALA A 18 -6.09 -1.14 12.47
C ALA A 18 -7.02 0.02 12.07
N LEU A 19 -6.58 1.27 12.27
CA LEU A 19 -7.33 2.45 11.84
C LEU A 19 -7.42 2.54 10.32
N ALA A 20 -6.31 2.29 9.60
CA ALA A 20 -6.29 2.29 8.15
C ALA A 20 -7.23 1.21 7.56
N PHE A 21 -7.15 -0.01 8.10
CA PHE A 21 -8.02 -1.12 7.71
C PHE A 21 -9.51 -0.80 8.00
N GLY A 22 -9.80 -0.31 9.20
CA GLY A 22 -11.17 0.05 9.60
C GLY A 22 -11.77 1.15 8.73
N TRP A 23 -11.01 2.21 8.44
CA TRP A 23 -11.47 3.28 7.56
C TRP A 23 -11.75 2.76 6.13
N LYS A 24 -10.86 1.93 5.58
CA LYS A 24 -11.05 1.33 4.25
C LYS A 24 -12.28 0.44 4.18
N LEU A 25 -12.51 -0.38 5.21
CA LEU A 25 -13.66 -1.27 5.28
C LEU A 25 -14.99 -0.49 5.34
N LEU A 26 -14.99 0.69 5.96
CA LEU A 26 -16.14 1.58 6.06
C LEU A 26 -16.31 2.49 4.83
N SER A 27 -15.31 2.56 3.95
CA SER A 27 -15.34 3.38 2.75
C SER A 27 -15.93 2.59 1.57
N GLY A 28 -17.19 2.92 1.22
CA GLY A 28 -17.89 2.30 0.09
C GLY A 28 -17.06 2.26 -1.21
N PRO A 29 -16.55 3.41 -1.69
CA PRO A 29 -15.72 3.47 -2.91
C PRO A 29 -14.41 2.68 -2.84
N PHE A 30 -13.89 2.43 -1.63
CA PHE A 30 -12.69 1.60 -1.48
C PHE A 30 -13.03 0.13 -1.67
N VAL A 31 -14.04 -0.37 -0.93
CA VAL A 31 -14.45 -1.78 -0.96
C VAL A 31 -15.03 -2.19 -2.32
N SER A 32 -15.73 -1.28 -3.01
CA SER A 32 -16.21 -1.52 -4.37
C SER A 32 -15.08 -1.63 -5.39
N GLY A 33 -13.89 -1.09 -5.12
CA GLY A 33 -12.77 -1.05 -6.06
C GLY A 33 -12.67 0.24 -6.86
N ASP A 34 -13.66 1.12 -6.75
CA ASP A 34 -13.74 2.35 -7.55
C ASP A 34 -12.58 3.30 -7.26
N PHE A 35 -12.08 3.31 -6.02
CA PHE A 35 -10.85 4.02 -5.66
C PHE A 35 -9.64 3.57 -6.49
N PHE A 36 -9.41 2.25 -6.61
CA PHE A 36 -8.27 1.74 -7.35
C PHE A 36 -8.47 1.80 -8.86
N GLU A 37 -9.71 1.71 -9.33
CA GLU A 37 -10.04 1.92 -10.74
C GLU A 37 -9.75 3.36 -11.16
N TYR A 38 -10.23 4.34 -10.37
CA TYR A 38 -9.86 5.74 -10.53
C TYR A 38 -8.33 5.93 -10.48
N THR A 39 -7.66 5.28 -9.53
CA THR A 39 -6.20 5.40 -9.37
C THR A 39 -5.44 4.83 -10.57
N LEU A 40 -5.85 3.67 -11.11
CA LEU A 40 -5.25 3.05 -12.30
C LEU A 40 -5.36 3.95 -13.53
N VAL A 41 -6.46 4.68 -13.65
CA VAL A 41 -6.66 5.63 -14.75
C VAL A 41 -5.89 6.91 -14.51
N ARG A 42 -5.91 7.48 -13.29
CA ARG A 42 -5.47 8.85 -13.05
C ARG A 42 -4.00 9.01 -12.65
N ASP A 43 -3.44 8.01 -11.97
CA ASP A 43 -2.10 8.08 -11.38
C ASP A 43 -1.06 7.44 -12.31
N ASP A 44 -0.12 8.24 -12.81
CA ASP A 44 0.91 7.82 -13.75
C ASP A 44 1.78 6.68 -13.20
N ARG A 45 1.89 6.54 -11.87
CA ARG A 45 2.65 5.43 -11.25
C ARG A 45 1.98 4.07 -11.47
N PHE A 46 0.67 4.05 -11.74
CA PHE A 46 -0.10 2.85 -12.01
C PHE A 46 -0.33 2.61 -13.51
N GLU A 47 0.03 3.55 -14.37
CA GLU A 47 -0.14 3.43 -15.83
C GLU A 47 0.50 2.15 -16.42
N PRO A 48 1.74 1.77 -16.07
CA PRO A 48 2.31 0.52 -16.58
C PRO A 48 1.48 -0.71 -16.19
N ILE A 49 0.85 -0.68 -15.01
CA ILE A 49 -0.01 -1.77 -14.54
C ILE A 49 -1.35 -1.74 -15.28
N ALA A 50 -1.94 -0.57 -15.48
CA ALA A 50 -3.18 -0.40 -16.24
C ALA A 50 -3.05 -0.88 -17.68
N VAL A 51 -1.95 -0.55 -18.36
CA VAL A 51 -1.70 -0.96 -19.76
C VAL A 51 -1.30 -2.44 -19.85
N LEU A 52 -0.25 -2.87 -19.13
CA LEU A 52 0.30 -4.22 -19.30
C LEU A 52 -0.59 -5.32 -18.68
N ILE A 53 -1.15 -5.05 -17.50
CA ILE A 53 -1.91 -6.03 -16.72
C ILE A 53 -3.41 -5.78 -16.86
N GLY A 54 -3.84 -4.52 -16.82
CA GLY A 54 -5.24 -4.13 -17.01
C GLY A 54 -5.70 -4.25 -18.46
N GLY A 55 -4.77 -4.20 -19.43
CA GLY A 55 -5.10 -4.23 -20.85
C GLY A 55 -5.81 -2.97 -21.33
N ALA A 56 -5.64 -1.85 -20.63
CA ALA A 56 -6.17 -0.56 -21.05
C ALA A 56 -5.40 -0.07 -22.29
N GLU A 57 -6.13 0.49 -23.25
CA GLU A 57 -5.53 1.20 -24.37
C GLU A 57 -5.06 2.59 -23.89
N GLU A 58 -3.88 3.02 -24.32
CA GLU A 58 -3.29 4.29 -23.90
C GLU A 58 -4.18 5.48 -24.30
N ASP A 59 -4.77 5.44 -25.49
CA ASP A 59 -5.72 6.44 -25.98
C ASP A 59 -7.00 6.51 -25.12
N GLN A 60 -7.49 5.36 -24.64
CA GLN A 60 -8.63 5.30 -23.72
C GLN A 60 -8.28 5.94 -22.37
N LEU A 61 -7.10 5.67 -21.81
CA LEU A 61 -6.65 6.29 -20.57
C LEU A 61 -6.52 7.81 -20.71
N VAL A 62 -6.00 8.31 -21.83
CA VAL A 62 -5.89 9.74 -22.10
C VAL A 62 -7.28 10.39 -22.20
N GLN A 63 -8.24 9.75 -22.88
CA GLN A 63 -9.61 10.23 -22.99
C GLN A 63 -10.28 10.32 -21.61
N GLU A 64 -10.22 9.26 -20.81
CA GLU A 64 -10.82 9.20 -19.47
C GLU A 64 -10.19 10.24 -18.53
N ARG A 65 -8.86 10.42 -18.57
CA ARG A 65 -8.19 11.49 -17.82
C ARG A 65 -8.69 12.88 -18.23
N GLY A 66 -8.98 13.08 -19.51
CA GLY A 66 -9.58 14.32 -20.03
C GLY A 66 -10.96 14.60 -19.44
N VAL A 67 -11.83 13.59 -19.43
CA VAL A 67 -13.18 13.66 -18.82
C VAL A 67 -13.10 14.00 -17.33
N ILE A 68 -12.27 13.26 -16.57
CA ILE A 68 -12.06 13.50 -15.14
C ILE A 68 -11.56 14.93 -14.87
N THR A 69 -10.60 15.41 -15.69
CA THR A 69 -10.04 16.77 -15.54
C THR A 69 -11.10 17.84 -15.79
N GLN A 70 -11.93 17.66 -16.82
CA GLN A 70 -13.02 18.58 -17.14
C GLN A 70 -14.06 18.66 -16.01
N LEU A 71 -14.48 17.53 -15.46
CA LEU A 71 -15.43 17.48 -14.34
C LEU A 71 -14.88 18.16 -13.08
N THR A 72 -13.60 17.93 -12.76
CA THR A 72 -12.96 18.52 -11.58
C THR A 72 -12.79 20.04 -11.75
N SER A 73 -12.56 20.52 -12.98
CA SER A 73 -12.35 21.95 -13.28
C SER A 73 -13.64 22.78 -13.35
N THR A 74 -14.75 22.16 -13.76
CA THR A 74 -16.05 22.85 -13.93
C THR A 74 -16.85 22.94 -12.63
N GLY A 75 -16.43 22.23 -11.57
CA GLY A 75 -17.12 22.23 -10.28
C GLY A 75 -18.55 21.69 -10.39
N ALA A 76 -18.83 20.87 -11.40
CA ALA A 76 -20.11 20.20 -11.59
C ALA A 76 -20.34 19.16 -10.47
N ALA A 77 -20.69 19.66 -9.30
CA ALA A 77 -21.05 18.87 -8.13
C ALA A 77 -22.45 18.30 -8.35
N GLY A 78 -22.55 17.18 -9.06
CA GLY A 78 -23.86 16.55 -9.28
C GLY A 78 -23.82 15.22 -10.02
N ASP A 79 -22.98 15.09 -11.04
CA ASP A 79 -23.02 13.91 -11.90
C ASP A 79 -21.95 12.89 -11.49
N ALA A 80 -22.41 11.72 -11.04
CA ALA A 80 -21.56 10.55 -10.93
C ALA A 80 -21.14 10.13 -12.35
N VAL A 81 -19.86 10.21 -12.64
CA VAL A 81 -19.31 9.74 -13.92
C VAL A 81 -18.76 8.35 -13.72
N GLU A 82 -19.34 7.41 -14.47
CA GLU A 82 -18.86 6.05 -14.55
C GLU A 82 -17.57 6.05 -15.37
N ILE A 83 -16.50 5.54 -14.78
CA ILE A 83 -15.23 5.39 -15.49
C ILE A 83 -15.40 4.16 -16.37
N GLU A 84 -15.40 4.34 -17.69
CA GLU A 84 -15.49 3.22 -18.62
C GLU A 84 -14.11 2.56 -18.75
N THR A 85 -13.78 1.67 -17.81
CA THR A 85 -12.59 0.81 -17.94
C THR A 85 -12.96 -0.59 -18.42
N GLY A 86 -12.04 -1.25 -19.14
CA GLY A 86 -12.22 -2.64 -19.54
C GLY A 86 -12.36 -3.57 -18.33
N ALA A 87 -13.09 -4.69 -18.50
CA ALA A 87 -13.34 -5.68 -17.44
C ALA A 87 -12.05 -6.20 -16.75
N ARG A 88 -10.93 -6.19 -17.47
CA ARG A 88 -9.62 -6.59 -16.95
C ARG A 88 -9.01 -5.52 -16.03
N THR A 89 -9.09 -4.24 -16.36
CA THR A 89 -8.71 -3.12 -15.48
C THR A 89 -9.54 -3.14 -14.19
N ARG A 90 -10.86 -3.35 -14.30
CA ARG A 90 -11.73 -3.54 -13.13
C ARG A 90 -11.29 -4.70 -12.23
N SER A 91 -10.91 -5.82 -12.82
CA SER A 91 -10.41 -6.99 -12.08
C SER A 91 -9.09 -6.70 -11.35
N VAL A 92 -8.20 -5.94 -11.98
CA VAL A 92 -6.95 -5.48 -11.37
C VAL A 92 -7.23 -4.51 -10.20
N ALA A 93 -8.16 -3.57 -10.37
CA ALA A 93 -8.59 -2.65 -9.31
C ALA A 93 -9.09 -3.40 -8.07
N LEU A 94 -10.00 -4.36 -8.26
CA LEU A 94 -10.51 -5.21 -7.18
C LEU A 94 -9.39 -6.03 -6.52
N THR A 95 -8.44 -6.53 -7.30
CA THR A 95 -7.28 -7.25 -6.76
C THR A 95 -6.46 -6.35 -5.83
N PHE A 96 -6.15 -5.12 -6.24
CA PHE A 96 -5.44 -4.17 -5.37
C PHE A 96 -6.23 -3.81 -4.12
N THR A 97 -7.54 -3.59 -4.24
CA THR A 97 -8.43 -3.35 -3.08
C THR A 97 -8.29 -4.46 -2.05
N TRP A 98 -8.52 -5.71 -2.45
CA TRP A 98 -8.58 -6.82 -1.50
C TRP A 98 -7.21 -7.22 -1.00
N VAL A 99 -6.17 -7.23 -1.85
CA VAL A 99 -4.80 -7.49 -1.40
C VAL A 99 -4.35 -6.44 -0.40
N GLY A 100 -4.58 -5.15 -0.68
CA GLY A 100 -4.25 -4.06 0.25
C GLY A 100 -4.96 -4.22 1.59
N LEU A 101 -6.27 -4.48 1.55
CA LEU A 101 -7.09 -4.65 2.76
C LEU A 101 -6.64 -5.88 3.59
N ILE A 102 -6.38 -7.01 2.95
CA ILE A 102 -5.88 -8.23 3.61
C ILE A 102 -4.52 -7.97 4.27
N MET A 103 -3.60 -7.32 3.56
CA MET A 103 -2.25 -7.04 4.08
C MET A 103 -2.30 -6.10 5.28
N GLU A 104 -3.12 -5.04 5.22
CA GLU A 104 -3.29 -4.12 6.35
C GLU A 104 -3.92 -4.80 7.57
N GLY A 105 -4.97 -5.60 7.34
CA GLY A 105 -5.61 -6.39 8.39
C GLY A 105 -4.63 -7.40 9.03
N ALA A 106 -3.79 -8.05 8.21
CA ALA A 106 -2.78 -8.98 8.69
C ALA A 106 -1.72 -8.31 9.56
N VAL A 107 -1.24 -7.12 9.19
CA VAL A 107 -0.28 -6.34 10.01
C VAL A 107 -0.94 -5.92 11.32
N ALA A 108 -2.15 -5.36 11.26
CA ALA A 108 -2.90 -4.95 12.45
C ALA A 108 -3.08 -6.13 13.43
N ALA A 109 -3.59 -7.25 12.92
CA ALA A 109 -3.81 -8.46 13.71
C ALA A 109 -2.50 -8.99 14.32
N ALA A 110 -1.42 -9.07 13.54
CA ALA A 110 -0.14 -9.59 14.02
C ALA A 110 0.44 -8.72 15.15
N PHE A 111 0.34 -7.39 15.07
CA PHE A 111 0.92 -6.47 16.04
C PHE A 111 0.07 -6.28 17.30
N LEU A 112 -1.25 -6.33 17.18
CA LEU A 112 -2.16 -6.17 18.33
C LEU A 112 -2.36 -7.48 19.09
N ALA A 113 -2.40 -8.63 18.40
CA ALA A 113 -2.59 -9.93 19.04
C ALA A 113 -1.47 -10.27 20.04
N PRO A 114 -1.79 -10.95 21.15
CA PRO A 114 -0.81 -11.36 22.16
C PRO A 114 0.00 -12.61 21.71
N LEU A 115 0.73 -12.48 20.60
CA LEU A 115 1.51 -13.57 20.01
C LEU A 115 2.72 -13.95 20.88
N ARG A 116 2.96 -15.26 21.03
CA ARG A 116 4.06 -15.83 21.83
C ARG A 116 4.92 -16.81 21.03
N GLY A 117 6.16 -17.00 21.46
CA GLY A 117 7.08 -17.99 20.89
C GLY A 117 7.40 -17.76 19.40
N ARG A 118 7.17 -18.76 18.57
CA ARG A 118 7.42 -18.70 17.11
C ARG A 118 6.46 -17.77 16.37
N TRP A 119 5.24 -17.58 16.89
CA TRP A 119 4.20 -16.76 16.28
C TRP A 119 4.56 -15.27 16.24
N GLN A 120 5.51 -14.82 17.06
CA GLN A 120 6.05 -13.46 16.99
C GLN A 120 6.69 -13.16 15.63
N LEU A 121 7.12 -14.17 14.87
CA LEU A 121 7.63 -13.99 13.51
C LEU A 121 6.56 -13.46 12.55
N LEU A 122 5.27 -13.72 12.79
CA LEU A 122 4.19 -13.20 11.95
C LEU A 122 4.19 -11.67 11.87
N ARG A 123 4.65 -10.98 12.92
CA ARG A 123 4.79 -9.51 12.91
C ARG A 123 5.78 -9.06 11.86
N ALA A 124 6.96 -9.67 11.86
CA ALA A 124 8.01 -9.36 10.91
C ALA A 124 7.57 -9.73 9.49
N VAL A 125 7.00 -10.92 9.31
CA VAL A 125 6.53 -11.40 8.00
C VAL A 125 5.43 -10.50 7.45
N ALA A 126 4.41 -10.16 8.25
CA ALA A 126 3.32 -9.30 7.80
C ALA A 126 3.83 -7.88 7.47
N LEU A 127 4.64 -7.27 8.34
CA LEU A 127 5.12 -5.90 8.13
C LEU A 127 6.08 -5.80 6.95
N ILE A 128 7.07 -6.69 6.87
CA ILE A 128 8.02 -6.71 5.74
C ILE A 128 7.28 -7.05 4.46
N GLY A 129 6.37 -8.05 4.49
CA GLY A 129 5.52 -8.39 3.36
C GLY A 129 4.77 -7.18 2.85
N PHE A 130 4.05 -6.47 3.74
CA PHE A 130 3.34 -5.24 3.38
C PHE A 130 4.27 -4.18 2.78
N CYS A 131 5.42 -3.92 3.41
CA CYS A 131 6.32 -2.89 2.91
C CYS A 131 6.88 -3.25 1.53
N VAL A 132 7.32 -4.49 1.33
CA VAL A 132 7.89 -4.94 0.05
C VAL A 132 6.82 -4.90 -1.04
N THR A 133 5.61 -5.41 -0.80
CA THR A 133 4.56 -5.44 -1.83
C THR A 133 4.06 -4.04 -2.16
N THR A 134 3.79 -3.21 -1.15
CA THR A 134 3.17 -1.90 -1.35
C THR A 134 4.16 -0.90 -1.92
N TYR A 135 5.39 -0.85 -1.40
CA TYR A 135 6.39 0.14 -1.85
C TYR A 135 7.20 -0.30 -3.06
N ALA A 136 7.06 -1.55 -3.51
CA ALA A 136 7.49 -1.94 -4.85
C ALA A 136 6.65 -1.24 -5.93
N VAL A 137 5.33 -1.12 -5.69
CA VAL A 137 4.37 -0.50 -6.61
C VAL A 137 4.31 1.02 -6.43
N LEU A 138 4.16 1.48 -5.18
CA LEU A 138 4.07 2.89 -4.83
C LEU A 138 5.30 3.33 -4.04
N PRO A 139 6.36 3.82 -4.71
CA PRO A 139 7.65 4.10 -4.06
C PRO A 139 7.56 5.30 -3.12
N ILE A 140 7.26 5.03 -1.84
CA ILE A 140 7.25 6.02 -0.75
C ILE A 140 8.22 5.55 0.34
N ALA A 141 9.52 5.67 0.06
CA ALA A 141 10.57 5.15 0.95
C ALA A 141 10.50 5.68 2.38
N GLY A 142 10.17 6.96 2.59
CA GLY A 142 10.17 7.57 3.93
C GLY A 142 9.21 6.86 4.89
N PHE A 143 7.99 6.57 4.43
CA PHE A 143 7.00 5.88 5.26
C PHE A 143 7.37 4.40 5.45
N ALA A 144 7.89 3.74 4.42
CA ALA A 144 8.38 2.37 4.50
C ALA A 144 9.49 2.19 5.56
N VAL A 145 10.49 3.07 5.52
CA VAL A 145 11.62 3.06 6.47
C VAL A 145 11.14 3.37 7.88
N LEU A 146 10.19 4.29 8.06
CA LEU A 146 9.59 4.55 9.37
C LEU A 146 8.91 3.29 9.94
N LEU A 147 8.13 2.57 9.13
CA LEU A 147 7.51 1.32 9.56
C LEU A 147 8.55 0.25 9.92
N LEU A 148 9.56 0.06 9.06
CA LEU A 148 10.58 -0.96 9.25
C LEU A 148 11.52 -0.65 10.42
N THR A 149 11.77 0.62 10.73
CA THR A 149 12.52 1.03 11.93
C THR A 149 11.72 0.79 13.22
N MET A 150 10.40 0.98 13.21
CA MET A 150 9.54 0.54 14.32
C MET A 150 9.55 -0.99 14.46
N GLY A 151 9.50 -1.73 13.35
CA GLY A 151 9.65 -3.19 13.36
C GLY A 151 11.00 -3.65 13.91
N LEU A 152 12.09 -2.95 13.55
CA LEU A 152 13.44 -3.16 14.07
C LEU A 152 13.50 -2.92 15.59
N ALA A 153 12.89 -1.83 16.06
CA ALA A 153 12.84 -1.45 17.48
C ALA A 153 12.01 -2.43 18.32
N HIS A 154 10.98 -3.03 17.72
CA HIS A 154 10.17 -4.06 18.36
C HIS A 154 10.87 -5.44 18.40
N ALA A 155 11.72 -5.75 17.42
CA ALA A 155 12.29 -7.07 17.26
C ALA A 155 13.40 -7.38 18.28
N HIS A 156 13.25 -8.49 19.01
CA HIS A 156 14.25 -8.94 19.99
C HIS A 156 15.26 -9.94 19.40
N ARG A 157 14.86 -10.68 18.36
CA ARG A 157 15.72 -11.67 17.71
C ARG A 157 16.66 -10.99 16.70
N PRO A 158 17.98 -11.26 16.73
CA PRO A 158 18.94 -10.60 15.85
C PRO A 158 18.65 -10.85 14.36
N GLY A 159 18.23 -12.06 13.98
CA GLY A 159 17.85 -12.36 12.60
C GLY A 159 16.66 -11.54 12.10
N VAL A 160 15.65 -11.33 12.95
CA VAL A 160 14.47 -10.51 12.62
C VAL A 160 14.85 -9.03 12.50
N ARG A 161 15.72 -8.54 13.38
CA ARG A 161 16.25 -7.16 13.28
C ARG A 161 16.97 -6.95 11.96
N ARG A 162 17.87 -7.87 11.58
CA ARG A 162 18.58 -7.82 10.29
C ARG A 162 17.60 -7.82 9.12
N ALA A 163 16.55 -8.63 9.15
CA ALA A 163 15.55 -8.66 8.09
C ALA A 163 14.87 -7.29 7.87
N HIS A 164 14.50 -6.57 8.94
CA HIS A 164 13.93 -5.23 8.81
C HIS A 164 14.95 -4.22 8.24
N ALA A 165 16.19 -4.26 8.71
CA ALA A 165 17.25 -3.39 8.20
C ALA A 165 17.54 -3.65 6.71
N ILE A 166 17.62 -4.91 6.30
CA ILE A 166 17.82 -5.32 4.90
C ILE A 166 16.64 -4.87 4.06
N ALA A 167 15.40 -5.09 4.52
CA ALA A 167 14.21 -4.64 3.80
C ALA A 167 14.19 -3.10 3.63
N ALA A 168 14.58 -2.35 4.65
CA ALA A 168 14.64 -0.89 4.59
C ALA A 168 15.69 -0.42 3.58
N ALA A 169 16.88 -1.01 3.60
CA ALA A 169 17.93 -0.72 2.62
C ALA A 169 17.50 -1.10 1.20
N ALA A 170 16.86 -2.27 1.01
CA ALA A 170 16.38 -2.71 -0.28
C ALA A 170 15.32 -1.76 -0.86
N ILE A 171 14.38 -1.27 -0.05
CA ILE A 171 13.37 -0.30 -0.48
C ILE A 171 14.01 1.05 -0.85
N LEU A 172 15.01 1.51 -0.09
CA LEU A 172 15.75 2.74 -0.42
C LEU A 172 16.48 2.61 -1.75
N VAL A 173 17.17 1.50 -1.97
CA VAL A 173 17.85 1.22 -3.25
C VAL A 173 16.84 1.14 -4.40
N TRP A 174 15.73 0.42 -4.20
CA TRP A 174 14.66 0.34 -5.21
C TRP A 174 14.09 1.71 -5.57
N ASN A 175 13.79 2.54 -4.58
CA ASN A 175 13.30 3.90 -4.81
C ASN A 175 14.34 4.77 -5.53
N ALA A 176 15.62 4.64 -5.19
CA ALA A 176 16.68 5.38 -5.86
C ALA A 176 16.85 4.96 -7.33
N ILE A 177 16.69 3.67 -7.64
CA ILE A 177 16.68 3.15 -9.02
C ILE A 177 15.49 3.73 -9.79
N LEU A 178 14.28 3.68 -9.22
CA LEU A 178 13.09 4.26 -9.87
C LEU A 178 13.18 5.77 -10.07
N ALA A 179 13.89 6.48 -9.18
CA ALA A 179 14.15 7.91 -9.32
C ALA A 179 15.30 8.24 -10.30
N GLY A 180 15.96 7.23 -10.89
CA GLY A 180 17.10 7.43 -11.80
C GLY A 180 18.38 7.94 -11.12
N LEU A 181 18.48 7.84 -9.79
CA LEU A 181 19.64 8.34 -9.02
C LEU A 181 20.81 7.35 -8.98
N ILE A 182 20.56 6.08 -9.29
CA ILE A 182 21.56 5.01 -9.29
C ILE A 182 21.43 4.24 -10.60
N LEU A 183 22.50 4.28 -11.40
CA LEU A 183 22.73 3.53 -12.64
C LEU A 183 24.22 3.18 -12.73
#